data_AF-A0A1J4WEX3-F1
#
_entry.id   AF-A0A1J4WEX3-F1
#
_cell.length_a   1.000
_cell.length_b   1.000
_cell.length_c   1.000
_cell.angle_alpha   90.00
_cell.angle_beta   90.00
_cell.angle_gamma   90.00
#
_symmetry.space_group_name_H-M   'P 1'
#
loop_
_entity.id
_entity.type
_entity.pdbx_description
1 polymer ?
#
loop_
_entity_poly.entity_id
_entity_poly.type
_entity_poly.pdbx_seq_one_letter_code
_entity_poly.pdbx_strand_id
1 'polypeptide(L)'
;MPPSRGQSLIEIIVAMAVFVLAISAIFAISGSSFKNSQKTQEYFLAKEIAREGVEASRAIRDNNWANLTNGDHGLTINNNQWIFQGTEDDVSAQLPQGKRKINISDLGTDRKLIVATVAWDNGGASIDRLQSSTILTNWQKTTVPPSYCHGAARACDTFVASPTCSTQDGCLWTNAFSGATTNPGFTSNSTGWTGADWLWSATTETRVATGGNPGGFIRIRVPKTRNILGGGYWRQAFTTTVANPTATVSFDWKNIAYASGGTVTAYVFVDTGSGVPMIGTQVWSQTITTNTAWASVSSINVSNKVATAGTYYLKVAYSVAGESSSMRPFTIGFDNVQLNWSKTGSCSGTPTTCDIFLTQTTCQAQLDCQWIP
;
A
#
# COMPACT_ATOMS: atom_id res chain seq x y z
N MET A 1 24.34 -16.42 101.32
CA MET A 1 24.57 -15.09 100.74
C MET A 1 26.02 -15.02 100.29
N PRO A 2 26.33 -14.89 99.00
CA PRO A 2 27.59 -14.30 98.58
C PRO A 2 27.42 -12.79 98.34
N PRO A 3 28.52 -12.03 98.41
CA PRO A 3 28.51 -10.61 98.73
C PRO A 3 28.22 -9.77 97.49
N SER A 4 27.49 -8.66 97.65
CA SER A 4 27.55 -7.52 96.74
C SER A 4 28.96 -6.95 96.80
N ARG A 5 29.85 -7.48 95.96
CA ARG A 5 31.24 -7.02 95.85
C ARG A 5 31.22 -5.55 95.44
N GLY A 6 31.71 -4.70 96.33
CA GLY A 6 31.92 -3.29 96.07
C GLY A 6 32.76 -3.13 94.81
N GLN A 7 32.26 -2.30 93.89
CA GLN A 7 32.95 -1.92 92.66
C GLN A 7 34.37 -1.44 93.02
N SER A 8 35.40 -2.04 92.43
CA SER A 8 36.78 -1.61 92.67
C SER A 8 37.02 -0.26 91.99
N LEU A 9 37.77 0.64 92.64
CA LEU A 9 38.08 1.99 92.09
C LEU A 9 38.64 1.92 90.66
N ILE A 10 39.42 0.88 90.35
CA ILE A 10 39.98 0.65 89.01
C ILE A 10 38.91 0.28 87.97
N GLU A 11 37.86 -0.44 88.37
CA GLU A 11 36.76 -0.85 87.50
C GLU A 11 35.93 0.37 87.08
N ILE A 12 35.69 1.29 88.02
CA ILE A 12 35.02 2.57 87.74
C ILE A 12 35.86 3.41 86.76
N ILE A 13 37.18 3.48 86.97
CA ILE A 13 38.08 4.25 86.08
C ILE A 13 38.12 3.63 84.67
N VAL A 14 38.23 2.31 84.55
CA VAL A 14 38.24 1.61 83.25
C VAL A 14 36.88 1.72 82.55
N ALA A 15 35.78 1.54 83.28
CA ALA A 15 34.43 1.69 82.75
C ALA A 15 34.19 3.12 82.24
N MET A 16 34.63 4.14 82.99
CA MET A 16 34.55 5.54 82.56
C MET A 16 35.42 5.80 81.31
N ALA A 17 36.64 5.26 81.25
CA ALA A 17 37.51 5.43 80.08
C ALA A 17 36.89 4.82 78.81
N VAL A 18 36.36 3.60 78.91
CA VAL A 18 35.68 2.93 77.78
C VAL A 18 34.38 3.65 77.40
N PHE A 19 33.63 4.13 78.38
CA PHE A 19 32.40 4.89 78.16
C PHE A 19 32.66 6.21 77.42
N VAL A 20 33.70 6.96 77.81
CA VAL A 20 34.12 8.19 77.13
C VAL A 20 34.54 7.90 75.69
N LEU A 21 35.31 6.83 75.44
CA LEU A 21 35.70 6.43 74.09
C LEU A 21 34.49 6.05 73.23
N ALA A 22 33.57 5.24 73.74
CA ALA A 22 32.37 4.82 73.03
C ALA A 22 31.48 6.02 72.67
N ILE A 23 31.27 6.93 73.62
CA ILE A 23 30.51 8.17 73.40
C ILE A 23 31.16 9.04 72.34
N SER A 24 32.49 9.23 72.39
CA SER A 24 33.21 10.04 71.42
C SER A 24 33.06 9.49 69.99
N ALA A 25 33.11 8.17 69.81
CA ALA A 25 32.91 7.52 68.52
C ALA A 25 31.47 7.70 68.00
N ILE A 26 30.46 7.56 68.87
CA ILE A 26 29.05 7.77 68.49
C ILE A 26 28.81 9.22 68.08
N PHE A 27 29.33 10.21 68.82
CA PHE A 27 29.21 11.62 68.44
C PHE A 27 29.92 11.94 67.12
N ALA A 28 31.11 11.39 66.89
CA ALA A 28 31.84 11.56 65.63
C ALA A 28 31.07 10.97 64.44
N ILE A 29 30.55 9.74 64.58
CA ILE A 29 29.73 9.08 63.54
C ILE A 29 28.45 9.87 63.30
N SER A 30 27.73 10.29 64.34
CA SER A 30 26.48 11.04 64.22
C SER A 30 26.68 12.40 63.52
N GLY A 31 27.75 13.11 63.87
CA GLY A 31 28.15 14.34 63.20
C GLY A 31 28.50 14.12 61.73
N SER A 32 29.20 13.02 61.40
CA SER A 32 29.51 12.67 60.01
C SER A 32 28.25 12.30 59.20
N SER A 33 27.31 11.57 59.80
CA SER A 33 26.03 11.21 59.16
C SER A 33 25.18 12.44 58.86
N PHE A 34 25.11 13.41 59.79
CA PHE A 34 24.37 14.66 59.56
C PHE A 34 24.98 15.50 58.44
N LYS A 35 26.32 15.63 58.41
CA LYS A 35 27.03 16.31 57.31
C LYS A 35 26.80 15.62 55.96
N ASN A 36 26.84 14.28 55.92
CA ASN A 36 26.59 13.52 54.71
C ASN A 36 25.13 13.64 54.23
N SER A 37 24.18 13.71 55.17
CA SER A 37 22.76 13.96 54.87
C SER A 37 22.55 15.34 54.25
N GLN A 38 23.20 16.38 54.79
CA GLN A 38 23.16 17.73 54.21
C GLN A 38 23.79 17.76 52.81
N LYS A 39 24.97 17.14 52.64
CA LYS A 39 25.63 17.04 51.32
C LYS A 39 24.74 16.35 50.28
N THR A 40 24.01 15.32 50.70
CA THR A 40 23.05 14.62 49.83
C THR A 40 21.90 15.53 49.42
N GLN A 41 21.36 16.32 50.35
CA GLN A 41 20.30 17.29 50.06
C GLN A 41 20.78 18.39 49.10
N GLU A 42 21.95 18.97 49.33
CA GLU A 42 22.57 19.96 48.43
C GLU A 42 22.80 19.40 47.02
N TYR A 43 23.24 18.15 46.93
CA TYR A 43 23.41 17.47 45.65
C TYR A 43 22.09 17.30 44.90
N PHE A 44 21.00 16.95 45.60
CA PHE A 44 19.66 16.90 45.00
C PHE A 44 19.19 18.28 44.54
N LEU A 45 19.42 19.33 45.34
CA LEU A 45 19.10 20.71 44.95
C LEU A 45 19.89 21.15 43.72
N ALA A 46 21.21 20.95 43.70
CA ALA A 46 22.06 21.24 42.55
C ALA A 46 21.60 20.52 41.29
N LYS A 47 21.12 19.27 41.42
CA LYS A 47 20.57 18.49 40.31
C LYS A 47 19.29 19.08 39.75
N GLU A 48 18.38 19.51 40.60
CA GLU A 48 17.15 20.15 40.15
C GLU A 48 17.43 21.53 39.53
N ILE A 49 18.37 22.31 40.08
CA ILE A 49 18.82 23.59 39.51
C ILE A 49 19.46 23.40 38.12
N ALA A 50 20.29 22.36 37.96
CA ALA A 50 20.90 22.04 36.67
C ALA A 50 19.87 21.57 35.64
N ARG A 51 18.86 20.80 36.07
CA ARG A 51 17.72 20.40 35.23
C ARG A 51 16.89 21.60 34.80
N GLU A 52 16.57 22.50 35.74
CA GLU A 52 15.90 23.76 35.46
C GLU A 52 16.68 24.57 34.42
N GLY A 53 18.01 24.63 34.51
CA GLY A 53 18.84 25.31 33.51
C GLY A 53 18.73 24.73 32.10
N VAL A 54 18.62 23.40 31.99
CA VAL A 54 18.38 22.70 30.72
C VAL A 54 16.97 23.02 30.18
N GLU A 55 15.95 23.01 31.04
CA GLU A 55 14.58 23.32 30.62
C GLU A 55 14.37 24.81 30.29
N ALA A 56 15.07 25.72 30.99
CA ALA A 56 15.13 27.13 30.63
C ALA A 56 15.78 27.32 29.25
N SER A 57 16.87 26.59 28.97
CA SER A 57 17.50 26.59 27.64
C SER A 57 16.57 26.06 26.55
N ARG A 58 15.73 25.07 26.89
CA ARG A 58 14.67 24.57 26.02
C ARG A 58 13.57 25.62 25.79
N ALA A 59 13.14 26.34 26.82
CA ALA A 59 12.18 27.43 26.68
C ALA A 59 12.72 28.58 25.81
N ILE A 60 14.00 28.94 25.97
CA ILE A 60 14.68 29.94 25.12
C ILE A 60 14.71 29.47 23.66
N ARG A 61 15.00 28.19 23.42
CA ARG A 61 14.98 27.56 22.10
C ARG A 61 13.61 27.63 21.44
N ASP A 62 12.56 27.39 22.23
CA ASP A 62 11.19 27.37 21.76
C ASP A 62 10.66 28.78 21.45
N ASN A 63 11.25 29.81 22.06
CA ASN A 63 10.98 31.20 21.69
C ASN A 63 11.65 31.60 20.37
N ASN A 64 12.97 31.36 20.24
CA ASN A 64 13.70 31.60 19.00
C ASN A 64 15.05 30.86 19.04
N TRP A 65 15.30 29.96 18.09
CA TRP A 65 16.57 29.22 17.97
C TRP A 65 17.80 30.12 17.96
N ALA A 66 17.71 31.31 17.36
CA ALA A 66 18.82 32.26 17.28
C ALA A 66 19.27 32.80 18.65
N ASN A 67 18.43 32.68 19.68
CA ASN A 67 18.79 33.09 21.05
C ASN A 67 19.80 32.13 21.70
N LEU A 68 19.98 30.92 21.16
CA LEU A 68 21.00 29.95 21.63
C LEU A 68 22.36 30.31 21.05
N THR A 69 22.91 31.43 21.50
CA THR A 69 24.25 31.86 21.14
C THR A 69 25.29 31.01 21.85
N ASN A 70 26.39 30.66 21.17
CA ASN A 70 27.44 29.86 21.78
C ASN A 70 28.17 30.65 22.87
N GLY A 71 28.68 29.94 23.88
CA GLY A 71 29.39 30.52 25.00
C GLY A 71 28.77 30.16 26.34
N ASP A 72 29.27 30.84 27.38
CA ASP A 72 28.82 30.70 28.76
C ASP A 72 27.75 31.74 29.07
N HIS A 73 26.64 31.31 29.67
CA HIS A 73 25.50 32.16 29.99
C HIS A 73 24.98 31.94 31.41
N GLY A 74 24.53 33.01 32.05
CA GLY A 74 23.59 32.94 33.17
C GLY A 74 22.14 32.98 32.70
N LEU A 75 21.20 32.69 33.60
CA LEU A 75 19.76 32.73 33.36
C LEU A 75 19.06 33.80 34.20
N THR A 76 18.11 34.50 33.58
CA THR A 76 17.16 35.38 34.28
C THR A 76 15.77 35.29 33.64
N ILE A 77 14.74 35.80 34.33
CA ILE A 77 13.39 35.89 33.81
C ILE A 77 13.09 37.36 33.51
N ASN A 78 12.74 37.65 32.26
CA ASN A 78 12.25 38.95 31.83
C ASN A 78 10.94 38.77 31.06
N ASN A 79 9.93 39.61 31.34
CA ASN A 79 8.60 39.50 30.73
C ASN A 79 8.01 38.08 30.77
N ASN A 80 8.16 37.39 31.91
CA ASN A 80 7.68 36.03 32.11
C ASN A 80 8.32 34.97 31.18
N GLN A 81 9.50 35.25 30.62
CA GLN A 81 10.26 34.35 29.77
C GLN A 81 11.71 34.22 30.26
N TRP A 82 12.26 33.02 30.14
CA TRP A 82 13.69 32.81 30.36
C TRP A 82 14.50 33.51 29.28
N ILE A 83 15.56 34.21 29.68
CA ILE A 83 16.56 34.79 28.78
C ILE A 83 17.96 34.53 29.32
N PHE A 84 18.95 34.47 28.43
CA PHE A 84 20.35 34.43 28.82
C PHE A 84 20.84 35.83 29.23
N GLN A 85 21.57 35.92 30.33
CA GLN A 85 22.17 37.18 30.81
C GLN A 85 23.47 36.90 31.56
N GLY A 86 24.51 37.67 31.26
CA GLY A 86 25.83 37.47 31.86
C GLY A 86 26.43 36.11 31.49
N THR A 87 27.50 35.71 32.17
CA THR A 87 28.19 34.42 31.94
C THR A 87 27.83 33.35 32.97
N GLU A 88 27.15 33.72 34.05
CA GLU A 88 26.65 32.86 35.12
C GLU A 88 25.52 33.58 35.89
N ASP A 89 24.65 32.83 36.57
CA ASP A 89 23.61 33.34 37.45
C ASP A 89 23.79 32.86 38.90
N ASP A 90 23.30 33.69 39.82
CA ASP A 90 23.33 33.42 41.26
C ASP A 90 22.10 32.60 41.68
N VAL A 91 22.35 31.41 42.23
CA VAL A 91 21.30 30.49 42.74
C VAL A 91 21.41 30.30 44.25
N SER A 92 22.10 31.22 44.95
CA SER A 92 22.32 31.19 46.40
C SER A 92 21.04 31.17 47.24
N ALA A 93 19.92 31.63 46.67
CA ALA A 93 18.60 31.56 47.29
C ALA A 93 18.09 30.10 47.46
N GLN A 94 18.54 29.18 46.61
CA GLN A 94 18.14 27.77 46.62
C GLN A 94 19.26 26.86 47.12
N LEU A 95 20.51 27.20 46.80
CA LEU A 95 21.71 26.45 47.18
C LEU A 95 22.79 27.44 47.64
N PRO A 96 23.13 27.50 48.94
CA PRO A 96 24.08 28.48 49.47
C PRO A 96 25.38 28.54 48.66
N GLN A 97 25.82 29.77 48.34
CA GLN A 97 27.00 30.03 47.49
C GLN A 97 26.98 29.36 46.11
N GLY A 98 25.78 28.96 45.63
CA GLY A 98 25.60 28.33 44.34
C GLY A 98 25.64 29.33 43.18
N LYS A 99 26.39 28.97 42.14
CA LYS A 99 26.39 29.62 40.82
C LYS A 99 25.97 28.61 39.77
N ARG A 100 25.11 29.03 38.85
CA ARG A 100 24.72 28.24 37.68
C ARG A 100 25.31 28.86 36.42
N LYS A 101 25.74 28.00 35.49
CA LYS A 101 26.28 28.39 34.19
C LYS A 101 25.78 27.45 33.11
N ILE A 102 25.26 28.02 32.03
CA ILE A 102 24.83 27.29 30.84
C ILE A 102 25.87 27.48 29.74
N ASN A 103 26.60 26.42 29.40
CA ASN A 103 27.50 26.43 28.25
C ASN A 103 26.78 25.91 27.01
N ILE A 104 26.88 26.64 25.91
CA ILE A 104 26.29 26.29 24.61
C ILE A 104 27.40 26.13 23.57
N SER A 105 27.40 25.01 22.85
CA SER A 105 28.30 24.75 21.73
C SER A 105 27.59 24.13 20.54
N ASP A 106 28.08 24.38 19.33
CA ASP A 106 27.50 23.82 18.10
C ASP A 106 27.88 22.34 17.92
N LEU A 107 26.90 21.54 17.47
CA LEU A 107 27.05 20.15 17.03
C LEU A 107 26.57 19.94 15.57
N GLY A 108 26.59 21.02 14.79
CA GLY A 108 26.12 21.09 13.40
C GLY A 108 25.29 22.35 13.15
N THR A 109 24.71 22.47 11.95
CA THR A 109 23.91 23.65 11.55
C THR A 109 22.62 23.81 12.35
N ASP A 110 22.05 22.70 12.83
CA ASP A 110 20.72 22.65 13.45
C ASP A 110 20.71 21.88 14.77
N ARG A 111 21.88 21.73 15.40
CA ARG A 111 22.05 21.04 16.69
C ARG A 111 23.04 21.78 17.57
N LYS A 112 22.69 21.95 18.83
CA LYS A 112 23.55 22.57 19.85
C LYS A 112 23.60 21.67 21.09
N LEU A 113 24.79 21.52 21.67
CA LEU A 113 25.00 20.91 22.97
C LEU A 113 24.81 21.97 24.05
N ILE A 114 23.99 21.66 25.04
CA ILE A 114 23.75 22.48 26.22
C ILE A 114 24.30 21.74 27.42
N VAL A 115 25.14 22.42 28.21
CA VAL A 115 25.68 21.90 29.47
C VAL A 115 25.38 22.89 30.59
N ALA A 116 24.41 22.55 31.44
CA ALA A 116 24.13 23.28 32.66
C ALA A 116 25.05 22.78 33.77
N THR A 117 25.93 23.65 34.26
CA THR A 117 26.83 23.40 35.39
C THR A 117 26.36 24.19 36.60
N VAL A 118 26.22 23.52 37.74
CA VAL A 118 25.98 24.16 39.04
C VAL A 118 27.20 23.92 39.90
N ALA A 119 27.77 25.00 40.42
CA ALA A 119 28.94 24.99 41.28
C ALA A 119 28.59 25.65 42.61
N TRP A 120 28.92 25.01 43.73
CA TRP A 120 28.66 25.55 45.06
C TRP A 120 29.80 25.19 46.01
N ASP A 121 30.00 26.03 47.02
CA ASP A 121 31.00 25.81 48.05
C ASP A 121 30.31 25.35 49.34
N ASN A 122 30.84 24.26 49.91
CA ASN A 122 30.36 23.64 51.15
C ASN A 122 31.21 24.06 52.37
N GLY A 123 31.94 25.17 52.27
CA GLY A 123 32.88 25.63 53.30
C GLY A 123 34.15 24.78 53.37
N GLY A 124 34.51 24.11 52.26
CA GLY A 124 35.68 23.24 52.13
C GLY A 124 36.73 23.81 51.17
N ALA A 125 37.84 23.09 50.96
CA ALA A 125 38.90 23.53 50.04
C ALA A 125 38.55 23.31 48.55
N SER A 126 37.42 22.68 48.22
CA SER A 126 37.04 22.31 46.86
C SER A 126 35.59 22.68 46.59
N ILE A 127 35.37 23.32 45.45
CA ILE A 127 34.03 23.66 44.93
C ILE A 127 33.42 22.38 44.37
N ASP A 128 32.28 21.96 44.92
CA ASP A 128 31.51 20.84 44.38
C ASP A 128 30.81 21.31 43.08
N ARG A 129 30.76 20.42 42.08
CA ARG A 129 30.17 20.72 40.77
C ARG A 129 29.30 19.58 40.29
N LEU A 130 28.18 19.93 39.67
CA LEU A 130 27.28 19.00 38.99
C LEU A 130 26.98 19.50 37.59
N GLN A 131 26.88 18.57 36.64
CA GLN A 131 26.53 18.88 35.25
C GLN A 131 25.31 18.11 34.80
N SER A 132 24.44 18.78 34.04
CA SER A 132 23.37 18.18 33.25
C SER A 132 23.53 18.64 31.82
N SER A 133 23.47 17.72 30.86
CA SER A 133 23.66 18.04 29.44
C SER A 133 22.52 17.53 28.58
N THR A 134 22.21 18.26 27.51
CA THR A 134 21.26 17.81 26.49
C THR A 134 21.68 18.31 25.12
N ILE A 135 21.17 17.66 24.07
CA ILE A 135 21.28 18.15 22.70
C ILE A 135 19.94 18.76 22.32
N LEU A 136 19.97 20.03 21.93
CA LEU A 136 18.82 20.71 21.37
C LEU A 136 18.94 20.74 19.85
N THR A 137 17.83 20.51 19.16
CA THR A 137 17.68 20.61 17.71
C THR A 137 16.87 21.85 17.35
N ASN A 138 17.14 22.44 16.18
CA ASN A 138 16.35 23.52 15.62
C ASN A 138 15.00 22.99 15.11
N TRP A 139 14.10 22.68 16.04
CA TRP A 139 12.85 21.99 15.74
C TRP A 139 11.83 22.88 15.01
N GLN A 140 11.94 24.20 15.16
CA GLN A 140 11.08 25.18 14.46
C GLN A 140 11.56 25.48 13.04
N LYS A 141 12.79 25.10 12.69
CA LYS A 141 13.26 25.24 11.30
C LYS A 141 12.49 24.25 10.46
N THR A 142 11.55 24.79 9.69
CA THR A 142 10.94 24.08 8.57
C THR A 142 12.06 23.74 7.60
N THR A 143 12.59 22.51 7.69
CA THR A 143 13.34 21.94 6.59
C THR A 143 12.32 21.75 5.48
N VAL A 144 12.24 22.71 4.56
CA VAL A 144 11.77 22.36 3.21
C VAL A 144 12.77 21.28 2.79
N PRO A 145 12.33 20.02 2.59
CA PRO A 145 13.20 19.04 1.95
C PRO A 145 13.74 19.69 0.67
N PRO A 146 14.90 19.30 0.11
CA PRO A 146 15.13 19.59 -1.30
C PRO A 146 13.83 19.24 -2.01
N SER A 147 13.21 20.21 -2.67
CA SER A 147 11.87 20.10 -3.23
C SER A 147 11.92 19.11 -4.37
N TYR A 148 11.94 17.83 -4.01
CA TYR A 148 11.26 16.82 -4.76
C TYR A 148 9.81 17.15 -4.55
N CYS A 149 9.14 17.48 -5.63
CA CYS A 149 7.71 17.57 -5.61
C CYS A 149 7.19 16.18 -5.20
N HIS A 150 6.60 16.10 -4.01
CA HIS A 150 5.93 14.91 -3.54
C HIS A 150 4.44 15.23 -3.52
N GLY A 151 3.73 14.70 -4.51
CA GLY A 151 2.28 14.65 -4.52
C GLY A 151 1.86 13.21 -4.78
N ALA A 152 0.75 12.79 -4.22
CA ALA A 152 -0.02 11.75 -4.89
C ALA A 152 -0.67 12.42 -6.10
N ALA A 153 -0.57 11.82 -7.29
CA ALA A 153 -1.48 12.18 -8.37
C ALA A 153 -2.90 11.96 -7.83
N ARG A 154 -3.60 13.04 -7.53
CA ARG A 154 -5.02 12.96 -7.26
C ARG A 154 -5.66 12.87 -8.63
N ALA A 155 -6.42 11.78 -8.87
CA ALA A 155 -7.33 11.78 -10.00
C ALA A 155 -8.15 13.07 -9.95
N CYS A 156 -8.45 13.65 -11.11
CA CYS A 156 -9.31 14.82 -11.20
C CYS A 156 -10.63 14.54 -10.46
N ASP A 157 -10.76 15.08 -9.25
CA ASP A 157 -12.01 15.04 -8.49
C ASP A 157 -12.95 16.09 -9.08
N THR A 158 -13.54 15.77 -10.23
CA THR A 158 -14.76 16.43 -10.72
C THR A 158 -15.43 15.55 -11.77
N PHE A 159 -16.27 14.64 -11.28
CA PHE A 159 -17.30 14.01 -12.09
C PHE A 159 -18.39 15.03 -12.42
N VAL A 160 -18.29 15.64 -13.60
CA VAL A 160 -19.46 16.23 -14.25
C VAL A 160 -19.58 15.58 -15.62
N ALA A 161 -20.66 14.85 -15.84
CA ALA A 161 -20.95 14.25 -17.14
C ALA A 161 -20.93 15.35 -18.23
N SER A 162 -20.05 15.23 -19.21
CA SER A 162 -19.95 16.18 -20.32
C SER A 162 -20.54 15.59 -21.61
N PRO A 163 -21.46 16.29 -22.29
CA PRO A 163 -22.07 15.81 -23.54
C PRO A 163 -21.18 16.00 -24.79
N THR A 164 -20.02 16.67 -24.72
CA THR A 164 -19.31 17.17 -25.93
C THR A 164 -17.84 16.80 -26.12
N CYS A 165 -17.21 16.03 -25.22
CA CYS A 165 -15.79 15.61 -25.35
C CYS A 165 -14.84 16.78 -25.67
N SER A 166 -15.09 17.92 -25.06
CA SER A 166 -14.11 18.99 -25.03
C SER A 166 -12.90 18.50 -24.24
N THR A 167 -11.71 18.66 -24.80
CA THR A 167 -10.42 18.36 -24.17
C THR A 167 -10.35 19.01 -22.79
N GLN A 168 -10.29 18.19 -21.74
CA GLN A 168 -9.71 18.58 -20.45
C GLN A 168 -8.31 17.99 -20.40
N ASP A 169 -7.34 18.83 -20.10
CA ASP A 169 -5.95 18.42 -19.86
C ASP A 169 -5.94 17.35 -18.75
N GLY A 170 -5.33 16.21 -19.05
CA GLY A 170 -5.15 15.05 -18.16
C GLY A 170 -6.24 13.99 -18.12
N CYS A 171 -7.15 14.00 -19.10
CA CYS A 171 -8.18 12.97 -19.23
C CYS A 171 -8.13 12.30 -20.62
N LEU A 172 -8.06 10.96 -20.65
CA LEU A 172 -8.39 10.21 -21.85
C LEU A 172 -9.92 10.18 -21.98
N TRP A 173 -10.45 10.97 -22.90
CA TRP A 173 -11.88 11.00 -23.20
C TRP A 173 -12.22 9.91 -24.20
N THR A 174 -12.72 8.77 -23.71
CA THR A 174 -13.26 7.72 -24.60
C THR A 174 -14.76 7.88 -24.72
N ASN A 175 -15.22 8.26 -25.92
CA ASN A 175 -16.62 8.16 -26.32
C ASN A 175 -17.04 6.75 -26.73
N ALA A 176 -16.17 5.76 -26.54
CA ALA A 176 -16.35 4.42 -27.07
C ALA A 176 -16.04 3.41 -25.96
N PHE A 177 -17.10 2.78 -25.45
CA PHE A 177 -16.96 1.53 -24.71
C PHE A 177 -16.76 0.42 -25.73
N SER A 178 -15.83 -0.48 -25.49
CA SER A 178 -15.67 -1.65 -26.34
C SER A 178 -15.14 -2.85 -25.55
N GLY A 179 -15.32 -4.02 -26.11
CA GLY A 179 -14.79 -5.26 -25.58
C GLY A 179 -14.92 -6.39 -26.60
N ALA A 180 -14.27 -7.51 -26.31
CA ALA A 180 -14.27 -8.66 -27.18
C ALA A 180 -14.10 -9.96 -26.41
N THR A 181 -14.47 -11.07 -27.04
CA THR A 181 -13.99 -12.41 -26.68
C THR A 181 -12.47 -12.51 -26.88
N THR A 182 -11.81 -13.40 -26.14
CA THR A 182 -10.35 -13.57 -26.15
C THR A 182 -9.93 -14.87 -26.83
N ASN A 183 -8.68 -14.91 -27.30
CA ASN A 183 -8.12 -16.07 -28.00
C ASN A 183 -9.01 -16.60 -29.16
N PRO A 184 -9.47 -15.73 -30.08
CA PRO A 184 -10.41 -16.13 -31.13
C PRO A 184 -9.81 -17.11 -32.15
N GLY A 185 -8.50 -17.03 -32.39
CA GLY A 185 -7.81 -17.79 -33.44
C GLY A 185 -7.12 -19.09 -32.99
N PHE A 186 -7.27 -19.51 -31.73
CA PHE A 186 -6.76 -20.79 -31.19
C PHE A 186 -5.31 -21.16 -31.57
N THR A 187 -4.45 -20.16 -31.81
CA THR A 187 -3.17 -20.31 -32.53
C THR A 187 -2.14 -21.10 -31.74
N SER A 188 -2.15 -20.99 -30.41
CA SER A 188 -1.24 -21.71 -29.51
C SER A 188 -1.95 -22.56 -28.47
N ASN A 189 -3.15 -22.18 -28.03
CA ASN A 189 -3.91 -22.86 -26.98
C ASN A 189 -5.42 -22.58 -27.12
N SER A 190 -6.24 -23.16 -26.25
CA SER A 190 -7.68 -22.90 -26.13
C SER A 190 -8.04 -22.21 -24.81
N THR A 191 -7.12 -21.47 -24.21
CA THR A 191 -7.32 -20.76 -22.94
C THR A 191 -8.52 -19.82 -23.04
N GLY A 192 -9.36 -19.81 -22.00
CA GLY A 192 -10.59 -19.02 -21.95
C GLY A 192 -11.79 -19.68 -22.63
N TRP A 193 -11.60 -20.80 -23.33
CA TRP A 193 -12.68 -21.55 -23.97
C TRP A 193 -12.89 -22.90 -23.28
N THR A 194 -14.15 -23.32 -23.14
CA THR A 194 -14.53 -24.59 -22.51
C THR A 194 -15.39 -25.40 -23.46
N GLY A 195 -14.91 -26.59 -23.83
CA GLY A 195 -15.67 -27.59 -24.59
C GLY A 195 -16.54 -28.45 -23.68
N ALA A 196 -17.71 -28.87 -24.18
CA ALA A 196 -18.59 -29.82 -23.53
C ALA A 196 -19.52 -30.52 -24.53
N ASP A 197 -19.94 -31.72 -24.15
CA ASP A 197 -20.92 -32.48 -24.92
C ASP A 197 -22.25 -31.73 -25.01
N TRP A 198 -22.91 -31.89 -26.15
CA TRP A 198 -24.24 -31.36 -26.42
C TRP A 198 -25.17 -32.50 -26.83
N LEU A 199 -26.41 -32.47 -26.35
CA LEU A 199 -27.43 -33.47 -26.66
C LEU A 199 -27.06 -34.85 -26.05
N TRP A 200 -27.24 -35.96 -26.75
CA TRP A 200 -27.19 -37.32 -26.17
C TRP A 200 -25.91 -38.11 -26.47
N SER A 201 -24.89 -37.52 -27.08
CA SER A 201 -23.66 -38.22 -27.46
C SER A 201 -22.42 -37.65 -26.79
N ALA A 202 -21.56 -38.54 -26.29
CA ALA A 202 -20.18 -38.18 -25.98
C ALA A 202 -19.43 -37.83 -27.27
N THR A 203 -18.84 -36.65 -27.31
CA THR A 203 -18.02 -36.15 -28.40
C THR A 203 -16.56 -36.06 -27.98
N THR A 204 -15.69 -35.74 -28.94
CA THR A 204 -14.29 -35.46 -28.65
C THR A 204 -13.99 -34.03 -29.08
N GLU A 205 -13.88 -33.16 -28.09
CA GLU A 205 -13.59 -31.74 -28.20
C GLU A 205 -12.10 -31.51 -27.99
N THR A 206 -11.40 -31.15 -29.05
CA THR A 206 -9.93 -31.01 -29.00
C THR A 206 -9.46 -29.77 -29.72
N ARG A 207 -8.51 -29.06 -29.13
CA ARG A 207 -7.71 -28.05 -29.84
C ARG A 207 -6.65 -28.75 -30.67
N VAL A 208 -6.58 -28.44 -31.96
CA VAL A 208 -5.60 -28.96 -32.91
C VAL A 208 -4.61 -27.87 -33.25
N ALA A 209 -3.31 -28.19 -33.25
CA ALA A 209 -2.25 -27.17 -33.33
C ALA A 209 -2.03 -26.55 -34.72
N THR A 210 -2.44 -27.26 -35.78
CA THR A 210 -2.17 -26.88 -37.17
C THR A 210 -3.39 -27.18 -38.04
N GLY A 211 -3.57 -26.45 -39.14
CA GLY A 211 -4.65 -26.65 -40.10
C GLY A 211 -5.86 -25.72 -39.90
N GLY A 212 -5.76 -24.76 -38.98
CA GLY A 212 -6.64 -23.59 -38.83
C GLY A 212 -6.46 -22.55 -39.95
N ASN A 213 -7.05 -21.38 -39.78
CA ASN A 213 -7.11 -20.33 -40.79
C ASN A 213 -6.54 -18.97 -40.33
N PRO A 214 -5.22 -18.79 -40.13
CA PRO A 214 -4.15 -19.78 -40.08
C PRO A 214 -3.87 -20.28 -38.64
N GLY A 215 -3.14 -21.39 -38.51
CA GLY A 215 -2.63 -21.85 -37.22
C GLY A 215 -3.42 -23.02 -36.64
N GLY A 216 -3.81 -22.92 -35.37
CA GLY A 216 -4.57 -23.94 -34.66
C GLY A 216 -6.07 -23.70 -34.74
N PHE A 217 -6.88 -24.71 -34.42
CA PHE A 217 -8.35 -24.61 -34.46
C PHE A 217 -9.00 -25.56 -33.46
N ILE A 218 -10.29 -25.41 -33.21
CA ILE A 218 -11.05 -26.37 -32.41
C ILE A 218 -11.71 -27.40 -33.32
N ARG A 219 -11.48 -28.67 -32.99
CA ARG A 219 -12.11 -29.81 -33.65
C ARG A 219 -13.12 -30.46 -32.72
N ILE A 220 -14.33 -30.63 -33.23
CA ILE A 220 -15.35 -31.49 -32.63
C ILE A 220 -15.50 -32.72 -33.51
N ARG A 221 -15.32 -33.89 -32.90
CA ARG A 221 -15.55 -35.18 -33.54
C ARG A 221 -16.74 -35.87 -32.90
N VAL A 222 -17.77 -36.13 -33.69
CA VAL A 222 -18.91 -36.96 -33.30
C VAL A 222 -18.64 -38.38 -33.75
N PRO A 223 -18.56 -39.37 -32.84
CA PRO A 223 -18.22 -40.74 -33.19
C PRO A 223 -19.33 -41.42 -34.00
N LYS A 224 -18.98 -42.55 -34.65
CA LYS A 224 -19.97 -43.41 -35.30
C LYS A 224 -20.82 -44.09 -34.24
N THR A 225 -22.13 -43.87 -34.27
CA THR A 225 -23.11 -44.59 -33.45
C THR A 225 -24.45 -44.68 -34.21
N ARG A 226 -25.29 -45.67 -33.86
CA ARG A 226 -26.61 -45.89 -34.49
C ARG A 226 -27.66 -45.06 -33.75
N ASN A 227 -28.50 -44.32 -34.49
CA ASN A 227 -29.64 -43.54 -33.97
C ASN A 227 -29.25 -42.53 -32.90
N ILE A 228 -28.59 -41.43 -33.30
CA ILE A 228 -28.16 -40.41 -32.34
C ILE A 228 -28.58 -39.02 -32.78
N LEU A 229 -29.05 -38.26 -31.80
CA LEU A 229 -29.01 -36.81 -31.78
C LEU A 229 -27.88 -36.44 -30.82
N GLY A 230 -26.78 -35.95 -31.38
CA GLY A 230 -25.53 -35.74 -30.66
C GLY A 230 -24.86 -34.47 -31.11
N GLY A 231 -23.91 -33.98 -30.33
CA GLY A 231 -23.24 -32.73 -30.64
C GLY A 231 -22.19 -32.37 -29.61
N GLY A 232 -21.41 -31.36 -29.93
CA GLY A 232 -20.47 -30.75 -29.00
C GLY A 232 -20.56 -29.25 -29.13
N TYR A 233 -20.22 -28.53 -28.08
CA TYR A 233 -20.13 -27.09 -28.12
C TYR A 233 -18.93 -26.59 -27.34
N TRP A 234 -18.42 -25.43 -27.75
CA TRP A 234 -17.47 -24.67 -26.96
C TRP A 234 -18.09 -23.33 -26.60
N ARG A 235 -17.73 -22.84 -25.42
CA ARG A 235 -18.16 -21.54 -24.94
C ARG A 235 -17.00 -20.72 -24.42
N GLN A 236 -17.16 -19.41 -24.50
CA GLN A 236 -16.33 -18.45 -23.78
C GLN A 236 -17.22 -17.34 -23.20
N ALA A 237 -16.93 -16.95 -21.96
CA ALA A 237 -17.56 -15.81 -21.33
C ALA A 237 -16.95 -14.48 -21.84
N PHE A 238 -17.79 -13.46 -22.00
CA PHE A 238 -17.37 -12.09 -22.23
C PHE A 238 -18.31 -11.13 -21.46
N THR A 239 -17.83 -9.94 -21.14
CA THR A 239 -18.60 -8.97 -20.35
C THR A 239 -18.84 -7.71 -21.17
N THR A 240 -20.07 -7.21 -21.14
CA THR A 240 -20.41 -5.85 -21.58
C THR A 240 -20.51 -4.95 -20.36
N THR A 241 -19.83 -3.81 -20.37
CA THR A 241 -19.86 -2.85 -19.25
C THR A 241 -20.97 -1.81 -19.39
N VAL A 242 -21.68 -1.82 -20.53
CA VAL A 242 -22.75 -0.87 -20.86
C VAL A 242 -23.96 -1.61 -21.40
N ALA A 243 -25.15 -1.07 -21.14
CA ALA A 243 -26.40 -1.58 -21.71
C ALA A 243 -26.51 -1.23 -23.20
N ASN A 244 -27.15 -2.08 -24.00
CA ASN A 244 -27.40 -1.89 -25.43
C ASN A 244 -26.16 -1.46 -26.26
N PRO A 245 -25.03 -2.18 -26.20
CA PRO A 245 -23.94 -1.98 -27.13
C PRO A 245 -24.30 -2.54 -28.51
N THR A 246 -23.67 -2.01 -29.55
CA THR A 246 -23.57 -2.69 -30.84
C THR A 246 -22.66 -3.89 -30.68
N ALA A 247 -23.09 -5.08 -31.06
CA ALA A 247 -22.27 -6.29 -30.98
C ALA A 247 -22.33 -7.10 -32.27
N THR A 248 -21.19 -7.64 -32.68
CA THR A 248 -21.07 -8.48 -33.87
C THR A 248 -20.28 -9.75 -33.58
N VAL A 249 -20.66 -10.85 -34.24
CA VAL A 249 -19.91 -12.11 -34.25
C VAL A 249 -19.32 -12.36 -35.63
N SER A 250 -18.07 -12.79 -35.65
CA SER A 250 -17.40 -13.36 -36.83
C SER A 250 -16.72 -14.67 -36.43
N PHE A 251 -16.65 -15.61 -37.36
CA PHE A 251 -15.99 -16.90 -37.15
C PHE A 251 -15.71 -17.57 -38.48
N ASP A 252 -14.74 -18.49 -38.46
CA ASP A 252 -14.47 -19.41 -39.53
C ASP A 252 -14.92 -20.82 -39.14
N TRP A 253 -15.45 -21.54 -40.11
CA TRP A 253 -15.85 -22.93 -39.92
C TRP A 253 -15.45 -23.77 -41.12
N LYS A 254 -15.29 -25.08 -40.87
CA LYS A 254 -14.94 -26.06 -41.88
C LYS A 254 -15.53 -27.40 -41.53
N ASN A 255 -16.17 -28.05 -42.50
CA ASN A 255 -16.47 -29.46 -42.39
C ASN A 255 -15.29 -30.30 -42.90
N ILE A 256 -14.67 -31.07 -42.01
CA ILE A 256 -13.45 -31.84 -42.27
C ILE A 256 -13.79 -33.23 -42.81
N ALA A 257 -14.81 -33.87 -42.24
CA ALA A 257 -15.28 -35.18 -42.67
C ALA A 257 -16.79 -35.27 -42.59
N TYR A 258 -17.42 -35.32 -43.76
CA TYR A 258 -18.84 -35.56 -44.00
C TYR A 258 -19.11 -37.06 -44.17
N ALA A 259 -20.27 -37.50 -43.69
CA ALA A 259 -20.79 -38.84 -43.89
C ALA A 259 -22.24 -38.79 -44.40
N SER A 260 -22.59 -39.66 -45.35
CA SER A 260 -23.99 -39.87 -45.74
C SER A 260 -24.77 -40.58 -44.63
N GLY A 261 -26.07 -40.29 -44.49
CA GLY A 261 -26.96 -40.97 -43.53
C GLY A 261 -27.20 -40.22 -42.22
N GLY A 262 -26.75 -38.97 -42.13
CA GLY A 262 -27.08 -38.03 -41.06
C GLY A 262 -27.02 -36.59 -41.56
N THR A 263 -27.68 -35.70 -40.82
CA THR A 263 -27.70 -34.25 -41.02
C THR A 263 -26.83 -33.61 -39.94
N VAL A 264 -25.91 -32.75 -40.36
CA VAL A 264 -25.09 -31.95 -39.44
C VAL A 264 -25.48 -30.51 -39.55
N THR A 265 -25.64 -29.83 -38.42
CA THR A 265 -25.93 -28.41 -38.40
C THR A 265 -24.96 -27.69 -37.47
N ALA A 266 -24.30 -26.67 -38.00
CA ALA A 266 -23.47 -25.74 -37.26
C ALA A 266 -24.34 -24.64 -36.66
N TYR A 267 -24.00 -24.17 -35.47
CA TYR A 267 -24.72 -23.11 -34.78
C TYR A 267 -23.76 -22.16 -34.06
N VAL A 268 -24.19 -20.90 -33.97
CA VAL A 268 -23.57 -19.91 -33.10
C VAL A 268 -24.65 -19.30 -32.19
N PHE A 269 -24.33 -19.16 -30.91
CA PHE A 269 -25.22 -18.60 -29.89
C PHE A 269 -24.51 -17.48 -29.13
N VAL A 270 -25.31 -16.52 -28.66
CA VAL A 270 -24.92 -15.53 -27.67
C VAL A 270 -25.98 -15.57 -26.57
N ASP A 271 -25.61 -16.13 -25.42
CA ASP A 271 -26.52 -16.42 -24.32
C ASP A 271 -26.12 -15.67 -23.05
N THR A 272 -27.09 -15.43 -22.16
CA THR A 272 -26.86 -14.85 -20.82
C THR A 272 -26.31 -15.86 -19.81
N GLY A 273 -26.46 -17.17 -20.07
CA GLY A 273 -26.04 -18.24 -19.16
C GLY A 273 -24.96 -19.15 -19.76
N SER A 274 -24.14 -19.73 -18.88
CA SER A 274 -23.08 -20.70 -19.25
C SER A 274 -23.59 -22.09 -19.63
N GLY A 275 -24.87 -22.35 -19.39
CA GLY A 275 -25.52 -23.65 -19.61
C GLY A 275 -25.56 -24.09 -21.07
N VAL A 276 -26.20 -25.23 -21.28
CA VAL A 276 -26.31 -25.88 -22.60
C VAL A 276 -27.06 -24.96 -23.60
N PRO A 277 -26.56 -24.78 -24.84
CA PRO A 277 -27.28 -24.02 -25.86
C PRO A 277 -28.65 -24.63 -26.18
N MET A 278 -29.65 -23.79 -26.43
CA MET A 278 -31.00 -24.22 -26.81
C MET A 278 -31.25 -23.97 -28.28
N ILE A 279 -31.55 -25.02 -29.05
CA ILE A 279 -31.93 -24.87 -30.46
C ILE A 279 -33.19 -23.99 -30.56
N GLY A 280 -33.16 -23.03 -31.49
CA GLY A 280 -34.17 -21.99 -31.65
C GLY A 280 -33.69 -20.61 -31.17
N THR A 281 -32.63 -20.54 -30.35
CA THR A 281 -32.09 -19.27 -29.84
C THR A 281 -30.83 -18.78 -30.56
N GLN A 282 -30.31 -19.55 -31.53
CA GLN A 282 -29.09 -19.26 -32.27
C GLN A 282 -29.14 -17.90 -32.99
N VAL A 283 -27.97 -17.29 -33.15
CA VAL A 283 -27.77 -16.08 -33.97
C VAL A 283 -27.38 -16.43 -35.41
N TRP A 284 -26.91 -17.66 -35.64
CA TRP A 284 -26.59 -18.19 -36.96
C TRP A 284 -26.67 -19.72 -36.96
N SER A 285 -27.03 -20.31 -38.08
CA SER A 285 -26.94 -21.76 -38.30
C SER A 285 -26.75 -22.12 -39.77
N GLN A 286 -26.07 -23.24 -40.02
CA GLN A 286 -25.92 -23.80 -41.36
C GLN A 286 -26.00 -25.32 -41.32
N THR A 287 -26.91 -25.88 -42.12
CA THR A 287 -26.93 -27.32 -42.38
C THR A 287 -25.82 -27.67 -43.38
N ILE A 288 -25.00 -28.65 -43.01
CA ILE A 288 -23.81 -29.08 -43.75
C ILE A 288 -24.15 -30.35 -44.53
N THR A 289 -23.94 -30.31 -45.85
CA THR A 289 -24.27 -31.41 -46.76
C THR A 289 -23.05 -32.05 -47.42
N THR A 290 -21.88 -31.41 -47.33
CA THR A 290 -20.63 -31.86 -47.95
C THR A 290 -19.42 -31.39 -47.14
N ASN A 291 -18.23 -31.89 -47.48
CA ASN A 291 -16.98 -31.31 -46.97
C ASN A 291 -16.81 -29.89 -47.49
N THR A 292 -16.26 -29.01 -46.67
CA THR A 292 -16.01 -27.61 -47.06
C THR A 292 -14.55 -27.25 -46.86
N ALA A 293 -14.09 -26.24 -47.60
CA ALA A 293 -12.90 -25.50 -47.19
C ALA A 293 -13.23 -24.63 -45.96
N TRP A 294 -12.23 -23.95 -45.40
CA TRP A 294 -12.50 -22.89 -44.43
C TRP A 294 -13.42 -21.84 -45.06
N ALA A 295 -14.53 -21.57 -44.40
CA ALA A 295 -15.52 -20.59 -44.80
C ALA A 295 -15.69 -19.56 -43.68
N SER A 296 -15.66 -18.29 -44.04
CA SER A 296 -15.78 -17.17 -43.10
C SER A 296 -17.21 -16.65 -43.06
N VAL A 297 -17.67 -16.39 -41.85
CA VAL A 297 -18.90 -15.66 -41.57
C VAL A 297 -18.53 -14.44 -40.76
N SER A 298 -18.87 -13.25 -41.25
CA SER A 298 -18.46 -11.99 -40.64
C SER A 298 -19.65 -11.12 -40.28
N SER A 299 -19.51 -10.34 -39.21
CA SER A 299 -20.40 -9.23 -38.88
C SER A 299 -21.86 -9.61 -38.63
N ILE A 300 -22.13 -10.79 -38.05
CA ILE A 300 -23.49 -11.13 -37.59
C ILE A 300 -23.87 -10.17 -36.47
N ASN A 301 -24.89 -9.34 -36.67
CA ASN A 301 -25.36 -8.44 -35.63
C ASN A 301 -26.07 -9.22 -34.51
N VAL A 302 -25.54 -9.11 -33.29
CA VAL A 302 -26.05 -9.78 -32.08
C VAL A 302 -26.38 -8.78 -30.98
N SER A 303 -26.55 -7.50 -31.31
CA SER A 303 -26.77 -6.42 -30.34
C SER A 303 -28.02 -6.66 -29.49
N ASN A 304 -29.05 -7.28 -30.07
CA ASN A 304 -30.28 -7.65 -29.37
C ASN A 304 -30.09 -8.78 -28.32
N LYS A 305 -28.97 -9.50 -28.35
CA LYS A 305 -28.64 -10.55 -27.36
C LYS A 305 -27.91 -10.00 -26.13
N VAL A 306 -27.42 -8.76 -26.19
CA VAL A 306 -26.60 -8.12 -25.15
C VAL A 306 -27.22 -6.82 -24.63
N ALA A 307 -28.53 -6.83 -24.38
CA ALA A 307 -29.30 -5.62 -24.05
C ALA A 307 -28.88 -4.93 -22.73
N THR A 308 -28.39 -5.67 -21.74
CA THR A 308 -27.94 -5.11 -20.45
C THR A 308 -26.44 -5.25 -20.25
N ALA A 309 -25.85 -4.42 -19.38
CA ALA A 309 -24.49 -4.66 -18.91
C ALA A 309 -24.46 -5.98 -18.12
N GLY A 310 -23.47 -6.82 -18.36
CA GLY A 310 -23.40 -8.12 -17.72
C GLY A 310 -22.46 -9.10 -18.43
N THR A 311 -22.43 -10.32 -17.90
CA THR A 311 -21.65 -11.42 -18.49
C THR A 311 -22.53 -12.25 -19.40
N TYR A 312 -22.01 -12.54 -20.58
CA TYR A 312 -22.63 -13.31 -21.65
C TYR A 312 -21.67 -14.40 -22.12
N TYR A 313 -22.17 -15.31 -22.94
CA TYR A 313 -21.43 -16.46 -23.43
C TYR A 313 -21.59 -16.59 -24.94
N LEU A 314 -20.47 -16.46 -25.66
CA LEU A 314 -20.39 -16.85 -27.06
C LEU A 314 -20.22 -18.36 -27.13
N LYS A 315 -21.05 -19.03 -27.92
CA LYS A 315 -20.99 -20.50 -28.07
C LYS A 315 -21.01 -20.89 -29.54
N VAL A 316 -20.12 -21.80 -29.91
CA VAL A 316 -20.12 -22.45 -31.23
C VAL A 316 -20.44 -23.92 -30.98
N ALA A 317 -21.49 -24.41 -31.65
CA ALA A 317 -22.00 -25.74 -31.41
C ALA A 317 -22.30 -26.45 -32.72
N TYR A 318 -22.28 -27.77 -32.67
CA TYR A 318 -22.67 -28.60 -33.80
C TYR A 318 -23.61 -29.68 -33.31
N SER A 319 -24.72 -29.87 -34.03
CA SER A 319 -25.58 -31.03 -33.85
C SER A 319 -25.44 -31.96 -35.04
N VAL A 320 -25.57 -33.25 -34.77
CA VAL A 320 -25.62 -34.34 -35.73
C VAL A 320 -26.86 -35.15 -35.41
N ALA A 321 -27.75 -35.29 -36.37
CA ALA A 321 -28.93 -36.13 -36.28
C ALA A 321 -28.87 -37.18 -37.40
N GLY A 322 -28.96 -38.46 -37.06
CA GLY A 322 -28.92 -39.51 -38.08
C GLY A 322 -29.46 -40.85 -37.59
N GLU A 323 -30.00 -41.62 -38.54
CA GLU A 323 -30.68 -42.90 -38.30
C GLU A 323 -29.99 -44.08 -39.01
N SER A 324 -28.82 -43.87 -39.62
CA SER A 324 -28.15 -44.89 -40.43
C SER A 324 -27.06 -45.66 -39.67
N SER A 325 -27.10 -47.00 -39.77
CA SER A 325 -25.99 -47.89 -39.34
C SER A 325 -24.69 -47.70 -40.15
N SER A 326 -24.77 -47.05 -41.32
CA SER A 326 -23.64 -46.72 -42.18
C SER A 326 -23.00 -45.35 -41.87
N MET A 327 -23.54 -44.61 -40.89
CA MET A 327 -23.03 -43.28 -40.50
C MET A 327 -21.54 -43.37 -40.13
N ARG A 328 -20.72 -42.52 -40.76
CA ARG A 328 -19.29 -42.36 -40.45
C ARG A 328 -19.11 -41.19 -39.47
N PRO A 329 -18.01 -41.13 -38.71
CA PRO A 329 -17.78 -40.04 -37.78
C PRO A 329 -17.78 -38.69 -38.51
N PHE A 330 -18.53 -37.73 -37.97
CA PHE A 330 -18.48 -36.35 -38.45
C PHE A 330 -17.38 -35.61 -37.72
N THR A 331 -16.58 -34.86 -38.48
CA THR A 331 -15.50 -34.06 -37.90
C THR A 331 -15.59 -32.65 -38.44
N ILE A 332 -15.64 -31.69 -37.53
CA ILE A 332 -15.88 -30.29 -37.87
C ILE A 332 -14.86 -29.44 -37.14
N GLY A 333 -14.44 -28.38 -37.80
CA GLY A 333 -13.48 -27.40 -37.31
C GLY A 333 -14.10 -26.01 -37.24
N PHE A 334 -13.72 -25.24 -36.24
CA PHE A 334 -13.94 -23.80 -36.22
C PHE A 334 -12.71 -23.07 -35.70
N ASP A 335 -12.55 -21.83 -36.16
CA ASP A 335 -11.43 -20.96 -35.86
C ASP A 335 -11.87 -19.48 -35.97
N ASN A 336 -11.02 -18.54 -35.57
CA ASN A 336 -11.28 -17.09 -35.62
C ASN A 336 -12.62 -16.66 -35.03
N VAL A 337 -13.07 -17.35 -33.97
CA VAL A 337 -14.37 -17.11 -33.34
C VAL A 337 -14.27 -15.88 -32.44
N GLN A 338 -14.83 -14.76 -32.92
CA GLN A 338 -14.76 -13.49 -32.23
C GLN A 338 -16.12 -12.82 -32.15
N LEU A 339 -16.51 -12.45 -30.93
CA LEU A 339 -17.51 -11.43 -30.69
C LEU A 339 -16.80 -10.13 -30.31
N ASN A 340 -17.15 -9.05 -30.99
CA ASN A 340 -16.76 -7.69 -30.63
C ASN A 340 -18.01 -6.92 -30.25
N TRP A 341 -17.91 -6.05 -29.26
CA TRP A 341 -18.97 -5.10 -28.94
C TRP A 341 -18.39 -3.71 -28.76
N SER A 342 -19.17 -2.71 -29.14
CA SER A 342 -18.85 -1.31 -28.93
C SER A 342 -20.11 -0.49 -28.69
N LYS A 343 -19.98 0.60 -27.95
CA LYS A 343 -21.04 1.57 -27.77
C LYS A 343 -20.46 2.95 -27.75
N THR A 344 -21.02 3.84 -28.57
CA THR A 344 -20.78 5.27 -28.43
C THR A 344 -21.51 5.77 -27.18
N GLY A 345 -20.78 6.29 -26.20
CA GLY A 345 -21.32 6.84 -24.96
C GLY A 345 -21.08 8.34 -24.81
N SER A 346 -21.57 8.91 -23.71
CA SER A 346 -21.15 10.23 -23.25
C SER A 346 -19.77 10.14 -22.61
N CYS A 347 -18.97 11.17 -22.82
CA CYS A 347 -17.57 11.25 -22.44
C CYS A 347 -17.39 11.00 -20.94
N SER A 348 -16.71 9.91 -20.58
CA SER A 348 -16.24 9.67 -19.22
C SER A 348 -14.72 9.52 -19.25
N GLY A 349 -14.01 10.38 -18.52
CA GLY A 349 -12.56 10.32 -18.41
C GLY A 349 -12.13 9.13 -17.55
N THR A 350 -11.16 8.37 -18.03
CA THR A 350 -10.31 7.56 -17.14
C THR A 350 -9.10 8.44 -16.82
N PRO A 351 -8.71 8.61 -15.55
CA PRO A 351 -7.44 9.27 -15.25
C PRO A 351 -6.34 8.52 -16.00
N THR A 352 -5.59 9.19 -16.87
CA THR A 352 -4.32 8.62 -17.32
C THR A 352 -3.45 8.53 -16.09
N THR A 353 -3.10 7.32 -15.66
CA THR A 353 -2.08 7.14 -14.64
C THR A 353 -0.82 7.85 -15.12
N CYS A 354 -0.30 8.82 -14.37
CA CYS A 354 1.00 9.46 -14.67
C CYS A 354 2.06 8.34 -14.47
N ASP A 355 2.37 7.53 -15.50
CA ASP A 355 3.20 6.30 -15.41
C ASP A 355 4.70 6.54 -15.68
N ILE A 356 5.13 7.78 -15.91
CA ILE A 356 6.55 8.10 -16.13
C ILE A 356 7.03 9.07 -15.06
N PHE A 357 7.84 8.55 -14.13
CA PHE A 357 8.54 9.34 -13.13
C PHE A 357 9.98 9.60 -13.59
N LEU A 358 10.28 10.86 -13.92
CA LEU A 358 11.65 11.36 -13.92
C LEU A 358 11.79 12.33 -12.76
N THR A 359 12.73 12.07 -11.85
CA THR A 359 13.14 13.06 -10.84
C THR A 359 13.66 14.30 -11.57
N GLN A 360 12.95 15.44 -11.44
CA GLN A 360 13.38 16.72 -11.98
C GLN A 360 13.67 17.73 -10.88
N THR A 361 14.65 18.59 -11.12
CA THR A 361 15.18 19.59 -10.17
C THR A 361 14.44 20.93 -10.21
N THR A 362 13.40 21.07 -11.04
CA THR A 362 12.65 22.32 -11.23
C THR A 362 11.17 22.04 -11.43
N CYS A 363 10.28 22.73 -10.70
CA CYS A 363 8.83 22.66 -10.85
C CYS A 363 8.40 23.29 -12.19
N GLN A 364 8.44 22.51 -13.26
CA GLN A 364 7.75 22.84 -14.50
C GLN A 364 6.41 22.10 -14.50
N ALA A 365 5.34 22.78 -14.89
CA ALA A 365 4.09 22.10 -15.20
C ALA A 365 4.37 21.14 -16.38
N GLN A 366 4.17 19.84 -16.15
CA GLN A 366 3.99 18.92 -17.26
C GLN A 366 2.50 18.96 -17.66
N LEU A 367 2.24 18.78 -18.95
CA LEU A 367 0.90 18.53 -19.44
C LEU A 367 0.29 17.43 -18.56
N ASP A 368 -0.90 17.66 -18.02
CA ASP A 368 -1.76 16.67 -17.38
C ASP A 368 -1.55 16.31 -15.90
N CYS A 369 -0.63 16.92 -15.15
CA CYS A 369 -0.56 16.72 -13.68
C CYS A 369 -0.48 18.10 -12.94
N GLN A 370 -1.36 18.35 -11.95
CA GLN A 370 -1.27 19.54 -11.06
C GLN A 370 -0.37 19.24 -9.86
N TRP A 371 0.66 20.08 -9.67
CA TRP A 371 1.49 20.07 -8.46
C TRP A 371 0.90 21.07 -7.46
N ILE A 372 0.44 20.59 -6.30
CA ILE A 372 0.07 21.46 -5.17
C ILE A 372 1.28 21.48 -4.20
N PRO A 373 1.70 22.67 -3.71
CA PRO A 373 2.86 22.83 -2.84
C PRO A 373 2.84 22.00 -1.55
#